data_AF-A0A2V4VP66-F1
#
_entry.id   AF-A0A2V4VP66-F1
#
_cell.length_a   1.000
_cell.length_b   1.000
_cell.length_c   1.000
_cell.angle_alpha   90.00
_cell.angle_beta   90.00
_cell.angle_gamma   90.00
#
_symmetry.space_group_name_H-M   'P 1'
#
loop_
_entity.id
_entity.type
_entity.pdbx_description
1 polymer ?
#
loop_
_entity_poly.entity_id
_entity_poly.type
_entity_poly.pdbx_seq_one_letter_code
_entity_poly.pdbx_strand_id
1 'polypeptide(L)'
;MDEQDIKFKLLGNRSVTIEGAGNIYIPSIRDIFDLNMSIYNEYLSALLIDKSALEAEVDEDISNFDVFIVNCYHNYSFKEVSFKALNLFFKSEPSIAMEGDDVFVKISEGRIDRNNFSLLQKVLMLGNNVKLSSPESEYKPANSKARKMIEMIMKNKKNKPPPKEKMDLFSIVSGLIWKDNGQSIDSILDMNIFQIYNGLHTTDKIENISHTVTALYAGTIDGKKIKLSDMHWANKME
;
A
#
# COMPACT_ATOMS: atom_id res chain seq x y z
N MET A 1 -1.83 -5.09 -16.59
CA MET A 1 -1.00 -5.87 -15.63
C MET A 1 -1.89 -6.35 -14.50
N ASP A 2 -1.85 -7.64 -14.15
CA ASP A 2 -2.67 -8.17 -13.06
C ASP A 2 -2.07 -7.82 -11.68
N GLU A 3 -2.90 -7.80 -10.64
CA GLU A 3 -2.44 -7.57 -9.28
C GLU A 3 -1.49 -8.65 -8.77
N GLN A 4 -1.68 -9.92 -9.19
CA GLN A 4 -0.78 -10.99 -8.80
C GLN A 4 0.61 -10.77 -9.37
N ASP A 5 0.73 -10.32 -10.62
CA ASP A 5 2.02 -10.01 -11.25
C ASP A 5 2.80 -8.95 -10.44
N ILE A 6 2.09 -7.92 -9.97
CA ILE A 6 2.68 -6.88 -9.12
C ILE A 6 3.20 -7.51 -7.82
N LYS A 7 2.36 -8.27 -7.12
CA LYS A 7 2.73 -8.93 -5.85
C LYS A 7 3.92 -9.87 -6.01
N PHE A 8 3.98 -10.63 -7.11
CA PHE A 8 5.12 -11.52 -7.41
C PHE A 8 6.42 -10.75 -7.63
N LYS A 9 6.38 -9.63 -8.37
CA LYS A 9 7.54 -8.77 -8.56
C LYS A 9 8.01 -8.15 -7.23
N LEU A 10 7.08 -7.64 -6.43
CA LEU A 10 7.36 -7.07 -5.11
C LEU A 10 7.96 -8.12 -4.15
N LEU A 11 7.44 -9.34 -4.15
CA LEU A 11 7.97 -10.46 -3.36
C LEU A 11 9.41 -10.79 -3.71
N GLY A 12 9.79 -10.66 -4.99
CA GLY A 12 11.16 -10.86 -5.47
C GLY A 12 12.07 -9.63 -5.36
N ASN A 13 11.60 -8.55 -4.73
CA ASN A 13 12.25 -7.24 -4.71
C ASN A 13 12.67 -6.75 -6.12
N ARG A 14 11.80 -6.97 -7.12
CA ARG A 14 12.01 -6.59 -8.52
C ARG A 14 11.21 -5.35 -8.87
N SER A 15 11.71 -4.60 -9.84
CA SER A 15 10.99 -3.45 -10.36
C SER A 15 9.69 -3.85 -11.05
N VAL A 16 8.66 -3.03 -10.87
CA VAL A 16 7.38 -3.18 -11.54
C VAL A 16 7.35 -2.25 -12.75
N THR A 17 6.81 -2.72 -13.87
CA THR A 17 6.77 -1.91 -15.10
C THR A 17 5.42 -1.24 -15.18
N ILE A 18 5.41 0.08 -15.22
CA ILE A 18 4.24 0.91 -15.47
C ILE A 18 4.23 1.23 -16.97
N GLU A 19 3.18 0.77 -17.65
CA GLU A 19 3.02 1.02 -19.08
C GLU A 19 3.03 2.54 -19.36
N GLY A 20 3.88 2.95 -20.29
CA GLY A 20 4.08 4.36 -20.63
C GLY A 20 4.99 5.17 -19.70
N ALA A 21 5.28 4.74 -18.47
CA ALA A 21 6.10 5.50 -17.50
C ALA A 21 7.45 4.86 -17.16
N GLY A 22 7.64 3.56 -17.42
CA GLY A 22 8.89 2.86 -17.16
C GLY A 22 8.87 1.98 -15.91
N ASN A 23 10.02 1.76 -15.27
CA ASN A 23 10.16 0.85 -14.15
C ASN A 23 10.15 1.59 -12.80
N ILE A 24 9.30 1.11 -11.89
CA ILE A 24 9.23 1.58 -10.51
C ILE A 24 9.93 0.59 -9.56
N TYR A 25 10.70 1.13 -8.63
CA TYR A 25 11.46 0.42 -7.61
C TYR A 25 10.93 0.80 -6.24
N ILE A 26 10.51 -0.19 -5.44
CA ILE A 26 10.18 0.07 -4.03
C ILE A 26 11.49 -0.01 -3.24
N PRO A 27 11.82 1.02 -2.44
CA PRO A 27 13.05 1.03 -1.65
C PRO A 27 13.05 -0.09 -0.60
N SER A 28 14.25 -0.52 -0.24
CA SER A 28 14.46 -1.42 0.89
C SER A 28 14.23 -0.70 2.23
N ILE A 29 14.08 -1.46 3.32
CA ILE A 29 14.03 -0.88 4.67
C ILE A 29 15.31 -0.09 4.96
N ARG A 30 16.46 -0.57 4.50
CA ARG A 30 17.75 0.14 4.59
C ARG A 30 17.67 1.52 3.93
N ASP A 31 17.20 1.59 2.69
CA ASP A 31 17.05 2.85 1.95
C ASP A 31 16.09 3.81 2.68
N ILE A 32 15.02 3.29 3.28
CA ILE A 32 14.06 4.08 4.06
C ILE A 32 14.68 4.61 5.35
N PHE A 33 15.54 3.81 6.00
CA PHE A 33 16.27 4.24 7.20
C PHE A 33 17.23 5.38 6.88
N ASP A 34 17.96 5.27 5.79
CA ASP A 34 18.90 6.30 5.33
C ASP A 34 18.18 7.60 4.93
N LEU A 35 16.97 7.48 4.36
CA LEU A 35 16.13 8.63 3.99
C LEU A 35 15.40 9.27 5.18
N ASN A 36 15.13 8.50 6.25
CA ASN A 36 14.16 8.74 7.32
C ASN A 36 12.70 8.43 6.96
N MET A 37 12.02 7.74 7.88
CA MET A 37 10.62 7.31 7.72
C MET A 37 9.62 8.47 7.54
N SER A 38 9.84 9.61 8.20
CA SER A 38 8.97 10.78 8.08
C SER A 38 8.99 11.35 6.66
N ILE A 39 10.17 11.49 6.07
CA ILE A 39 10.37 11.97 4.70
C ILE A 39 9.78 10.94 3.71
N TYR A 40 10.00 9.66 3.96
CA TYR A 40 9.43 8.60 3.13
C TYR A 40 7.89 8.62 3.14
N ASN A 41 7.27 8.81 4.30
CA ASN A 41 5.81 8.94 4.42
C ASN A 41 5.29 10.20 3.73
N GLU A 42 6.04 11.31 3.76
CA GLU A 42 5.72 12.53 3.01
C GLU A 42 5.72 12.26 1.51
N TYR A 43 6.71 11.52 1.00
CA TYR A 43 6.80 11.13 -0.41
C TYR A 43 5.62 10.26 -0.83
N LEU A 44 5.25 9.27 -0.01
CA LEU A 44 4.08 8.43 -0.26
C LEU A 44 2.79 9.27 -0.25
N SER A 45 2.64 10.18 0.71
CA SER A 45 1.44 11.02 0.84
C SER A 45 1.27 11.94 -0.37
N ALA A 46 2.35 12.48 -0.93
CA ALA A 46 2.32 13.31 -2.12
C ALA A 46 1.86 12.53 -3.37
N LEU A 47 2.31 11.29 -3.54
CA LEU A 47 1.96 10.46 -4.71
C LEU A 47 0.63 9.72 -4.55
N LEU A 48 0.21 9.42 -3.32
CA LEU A 48 -1.05 8.76 -3.00
C LEU A 48 -2.19 9.76 -2.74
N ILE A 49 -2.11 10.93 -3.36
CA ILE A 49 -3.18 11.93 -3.29
C ILE A 49 -4.50 11.33 -3.79
N ASP A 50 -5.57 11.60 -3.04
CA ASP A 50 -6.90 11.11 -3.34
C ASP A 50 -7.85 12.29 -3.43
N LYS A 51 -8.52 12.43 -4.58
CA LYS A 51 -9.54 13.47 -4.79
C LYS A 51 -10.68 13.37 -3.80
N SER A 52 -10.96 12.18 -3.25
CA SER A 52 -12.01 11.97 -2.25
C SER A 52 -11.75 12.69 -0.92
N ALA A 53 -10.49 13.08 -0.66
CA ALA A 53 -10.12 13.85 0.53
C ALA A 53 -10.46 15.34 0.41
N LEU A 54 -10.86 15.82 -0.77
CA LEU A 54 -11.28 17.20 -0.97
C LEU A 54 -12.70 17.38 -0.43
N GLU A 55 -12.92 18.37 0.44
CA GLU A 55 -14.23 18.64 1.06
C GLU A 55 -15.27 19.17 0.06
N ALA A 56 -14.84 19.61 -1.12
CA ALA A 56 -15.71 20.12 -2.18
C ALA A 56 -16.24 18.98 -3.06
N GLU A 57 -17.43 19.14 -3.64
CA GLU A 57 -17.89 18.28 -4.74
C GLU A 57 -16.94 18.49 -5.93
N VAL A 58 -15.97 17.58 -6.05
CA VAL A 58 -15.06 17.52 -7.19
C VAL A 58 -15.79 16.83 -8.33
N ASP A 59 -15.74 17.44 -9.52
CA ASP A 59 -16.29 16.85 -10.74
C ASP A 59 -15.77 15.40 -10.93
N GLU A 60 -16.65 14.49 -11.36
CA GLU A 60 -16.29 13.08 -11.57
C GLU A 60 -15.17 12.94 -12.62
N ASP A 61 -15.12 13.88 -13.59
CA ASP A 61 -14.14 13.92 -14.67
C ASP A 61 -12.73 14.29 -14.21
N ILE A 62 -12.57 14.85 -13.01
CA ILE A 62 -11.25 15.17 -12.43
C ILE A 62 -10.64 13.89 -11.89
N SER A 63 -9.46 13.51 -12.39
CA SER A 63 -8.71 12.36 -11.89
C SER A 63 -7.78 12.74 -10.72
N ASN A 64 -7.27 11.73 -9.98
CA ASN A 64 -6.23 11.98 -8.97
C ASN A 64 -4.96 12.60 -9.58
N PHE A 65 -4.68 12.31 -10.86
CA PHE A 65 -3.58 12.92 -11.58
C PHE A 65 -3.79 14.43 -11.79
N ASP A 66 -5.02 14.85 -12.08
CA ASP A 66 -5.33 16.28 -12.24
C ASP A 66 -5.12 17.03 -10.92
N VAL A 67 -5.60 16.47 -9.82
CA VAL A 67 -5.36 17.02 -8.48
C VAL A 67 -3.86 17.10 -8.19
N PHE A 68 -3.11 16.04 -8.51
CA PHE A 68 -1.65 16.01 -8.35
C PHE A 68 -0.95 17.13 -9.14
N ILE A 69 -1.29 17.28 -10.44
CA ILE A 69 -0.69 18.29 -11.32
C ILE A 69 -1.03 19.70 -10.87
N VAL A 70 -2.30 19.97 -10.55
CA VAL A 70 -2.75 21.28 -10.04
C VAL A 70 -2.00 21.64 -8.77
N ASN A 71 -1.82 20.70 -7.84
CA ASN A 71 -1.01 20.93 -6.64
C ASN A 71 0.46 21.21 -6.98
N CYS A 72 1.04 20.51 -7.97
CA CYS A 72 2.40 20.80 -8.42
C CYS A 72 2.56 22.21 -9.04
N TYR A 73 1.52 22.74 -9.70
CA TYR A 73 1.55 24.09 -10.26
C TYR A 73 1.38 25.18 -9.20
N HIS A 74 0.50 24.98 -8.22
CA HIS A 74 0.18 26.01 -7.23
C HIS A 74 1.01 25.95 -5.96
N ASN A 75 1.63 24.81 -5.65
CA ASN A 75 2.42 24.62 -4.44
C ASN A 75 3.82 24.10 -4.78
N TYR A 76 4.80 25.01 -4.74
CA TYR A 76 6.20 24.69 -5.01
C TYR A 76 6.77 23.63 -4.07
N SER A 77 6.42 23.69 -2.78
CA SER A 77 6.88 22.69 -1.79
C SER A 77 6.34 21.30 -2.13
N PHE A 78 5.04 21.21 -2.46
CA PHE A 78 4.42 19.96 -2.88
C PHE A 78 5.09 19.41 -4.16
N LYS A 79 5.36 20.27 -5.14
CA LYS A 79 6.08 19.88 -6.37
C LYS A 79 7.45 19.30 -6.05
N GLU A 80 8.23 19.97 -5.21
CA GLU A 80 9.58 19.53 -4.85
C GLU A 80 9.56 18.16 -4.17
N VAL A 81 8.67 17.97 -3.18
CA VAL A 81 8.46 16.69 -2.49
C VAL A 81 8.04 15.60 -3.48
N SER A 82 7.05 15.89 -4.33
CA SER A 82 6.55 14.94 -5.33
C SER A 82 7.64 14.53 -6.32
N PHE A 83 8.49 15.46 -6.75
CA PHE A 83 9.54 15.19 -7.72
C PHE A 83 10.69 14.40 -7.09
N LYS A 84 11.03 14.68 -5.82
CA LYS A 84 11.96 13.85 -5.05
C LYS A 84 11.41 12.44 -4.86
N ALA A 85 10.11 12.29 -4.57
CA ALA A 85 9.44 11.01 -4.47
C ALA A 85 9.49 10.22 -5.80
N LEU A 86 9.11 10.86 -6.92
CA LEU A 86 9.19 10.25 -8.25
C LEU A 86 10.63 9.85 -8.60
N ASN A 87 11.63 10.67 -8.27
CA ASN A 87 13.02 10.32 -8.47
C ASN A 87 13.44 9.11 -7.63
N LEU A 88 13.01 9.02 -6.37
CA LEU A 88 13.28 7.85 -5.52
C LEU A 88 12.73 6.56 -6.16
N PHE A 89 11.48 6.59 -6.61
CA PHE A 89 10.81 5.39 -7.11
C PHE A 89 11.19 5.01 -8.54
N PHE A 90 11.45 5.98 -9.43
CA PHE A 90 11.80 5.72 -10.83
C PHE A 90 13.31 5.78 -11.11
N LYS A 91 14.11 6.27 -10.15
CA LYS A 91 15.55 6.51 -10.30
C LYS A 91 15.87 7.41 -11.50
N SER A 92 15.02 8.41 -11.71
CA SER A 92 15.09 9.36 -12.82
C SER A 92 14.58 10.71 -12.38
N GLU A 93 15.21 11.78 -12.87
CA GLU A 93 14.75 13.15 -12.63
C GLU A 93 13.42 13.41 -13.37
N PRO A 94 12.34 13.75 -12.66
CA PRO A 94 11.06 14.06 -13.27
C PRO A 94 10.99 15.52 -13.71
N SER A 95 10.25 15.79 -14.79
CA SER A 95 9.95 17.16 -15.24
C SER A 95 8.52 17.25 -15.78
N ILE A 96 7.82 18.35 -15.53
CA ILE A 96 6.53 18.60 -16.18
C ILE A 96 6.78 19.03 -17.62
N ALA A 97 6.06 18.43 -18.55
CA ALA A 97 6.05 18.79 -19.96
C ALA A 97 4.60 18.92 -20.45
N MET A 98 4.44 19.63 -21.57
CA MET A 98 3.14 19.83 -22.21
C MET A 98 3.29 19.54 -23.71
N GLU A 99 2.37 18.75 -24.25
CA GLU A 99 2.24 18.48 -25.69
C GLU A 99 0.83 18.88 -26.12
N GLY A 100 0.70 20.06 -26.73
CA GLY A 100 -0.60 20.67 -26.99
C GLY A 100 -1.32 20.99 -25.68
N ASP A 101 -2.53 20.46 -25.51
CA ASP A 101 -3.34 20.61 -24.30
C ASP A 101 -3.07 19.50 -23.25
N ASP A 102 -2.24 18.51 -23.57
CA ASP A 102 -1.94 17.39 -22.66
C ASP A 102 -0.75 17.75 -21.74
N VAL A 103 -0.96 17.62 -20.43
CA VAL A 103 0.05 17.89 -19.40
C VAL A 103 0.46 16.57 -18.76
N PHE A 104 1.77 16.31 -18.73
CA PHE A 104 2.31 15.07 -18.17
C PHE A 104 3.61 15.30 -17.40
N VAL A 105 3.97 14.34 -16.56
CA VAL A 105 5.30 14.29 -15.94
C VAL A 105 6.19 13.36 -16.74
N LYS A 106 7.18 13.92 -17.42
CA LYS A 106 8.23 13.13 -18.09
C LYS A 106 9.11 12.46 -17.04
N ILE A 107 9.32 11.16 -17.17
CA ILE A 107 10.22 10.35 -16.34
C ILE A 107 11.00 9.42 -17.25
N SER A 108 12.33 9.53 -17.24
CA SER A 108 13.21 8.75 -18.12
C SER A 108 12.74 8.86 -19.58
N GLU A 109 12.52 7.72 -20.24
CA GLU A 109 11.96 7.61 -21.61
C GLU A 109 10.43 7.55 -21.66
N GLY A 110 9.75 7.67 -20.52
CA GLY A 110 8.31 7.59 -20.39
C GLY A 110 7.66 8.87 -19.88
N ARG A 111 6.36 8.76 -19.60
CA ARG A 111 5.53 9.81 -19.01
C ARG A 111 4.52 9.25 -18.03
N ILE A 112 4.25 10.01 -16.98
CA ILE A 112 3.11 9.81 -16.09
C ILE A 112 2.01 10.77 -16.54
N ASP A 113 0.84 10.21 -16.82
CA ASP A 113 -0.36 10.92 -17.24
C ASP A 113 -1.62 10.32 -16.57
N ARG A 114 -2.80 10.83 -16.95
CA ARG A 114 -4.09 10.35 -16.42
C ARG A 114 -4.30 8.84 -16.58
N ASN A 115 -3.72 8.22 -17.61
CA ASN A 115 -3.98 6.83 -17.96
C ASN A 115 -3.20 5.85 -17.07
N ASN A 116 -2.02 6.25 -16.58
CA ASN A 116 -1.13 5.36 -15.83
C ASN A 116 -0.90 5.78 -14.37
N PHE A 117 -1.33 6.97 -13.95
CA PHE A 117 -1.19 7.43 -12.57
C PHE A 117 -1.90 6.52 -11.55
N SER A 118 -3.09 6.00 -11.89
CA SER A 118 -3.82 5.07 -11.02
C SER A 118 -3.06 3.75 -10.81
N LEU A 119 -2.35 3.28 -11.83
CA LEU A 119 -1.51 2.09 -11.75
C LEU A 119 -0.25 2.35 -10.90
N LEU A 120 0.35 3.53 -11.04
CA LEU A 120 1.44 3.99 -10.16
C LEU A 120 0.98 3.97 -8.70
N GLN A 121 -0.16 4.60 -8.39
CA GLN A 121 -0.72 4.60 -7.04
C GLN A 121 -0.96 3.18 -6.53
N LYS A 122 -1.55 2.30 -7.36
CA LYS A 122 -1.77 0.89 -7.00
C LYS A 122 -0.48 0.16 -6.64
N VAL A 123 0.59 0.34 -7.41
CA VAL A 123 1.89 -0.29 -7.12
C VAL A 123 2.50 0.25 -5.83
N LEU A 124 2.45 1.57 -5.61
CA LEU A 124 2.94 2.18 -4.38
C LEU A 124 2.15 1.70 -3.16
N MET A 125 0.83 1.59 -3.26
CA MET A 125 -0.02 1.08 -2.20
C MET A 125 0.32 -0.37 -1.84
N LEU A 126 0.41 -1.24 -2.84
CA LEU A 126 0.77 -2.65 -2.63
C LEU A 126 2.18 -2.77 -2.06
N GLY A 127 3.16 -2.06 -2.64
CA GLY A 127 4.56 -2.07 -2.21
C GLY A 127 4.76 -1.64 -0.76
N ASN A 128 3.88 -0.77 -0.25
CA ASN A 128 3.97 -0.20 1.09
C ASN A 128 2.90 -0.71 2.05
N ASN A 129 2.12 -1.72 1.66
CA ASN A 129 0.98 -2.24 2.41
C ASN A 129 -0.01 -1.15 2.88
N VAL A 130 -0.18 -0.09 2.07
CA VAL A 130 -1.10 1.02 2.36
C VAL A 130 -2.47 0.66 1.82
N LYS A 131 -3.47 0.70 2.69
CA LYS A 131 -4.88 0.65 2.29
C LYS A 131 -5.36 2.09 2.16
N LEU A 132 -5.65 2.56 0.95
CA LEU A 132 -6.51 3.73 0.81
C LEU A 132 -7.82 3.36 1.48
N SER A 133 -8.37 4.30 2.25
CA SER A 133 -9.78 4.25 2.63
C SER A 133 -10.55 4.11 1.32
N SER A 134 -10.90 2.89 0.94
CA SER A 134 -11.83 2.69 -0.15
C SER A 134 -13.04 3.53 0.24
N PRO A 135 -13.61 4.38 -0.64
CA PRO A 135 -14.95 4.87 -0.39
C PRO A 135 -15.75 3.60 -0.12
N GLU A 136 -16.23 3.44 1.12
CA GLU A 136 -17.00 2.27 1.54
C GLU A 136 -17.99 2.03 0.41
N SER A 137 -17.78 0.94 -0.35
CA SER A 137 -18.42 0.63 -1.62
C SER A 137 -19.70 1.43 -1.77
N GLU A 138 -19.79 2.36 -2.74
CA GLU A 138 -21.00 3.16 -2.96
C GLU A 138 -22.22 2.24 -2.98
N TYR A 139 -22.84 2.09 -1.82
CA TYR A 139 -23.94 1.19 -1.62
C TYR A 139 -25.10 1.93 -2.25
N LYS A 140 -25.42 1.66 -3.52
CA LYS A 140 -26.60 2.22 -4.17
C LYS A 140 -27.82 1.62 -3.48
N PRO A 141 -28.48 2.31 -2.54
CA PRO A 141 -29.56 1.70 -1.78
C PRO A 141 -30.77 1.57 -2.70
N ALA A 142 -31.26 0.35 -2.89
CA ALA A 142 -32.44 0.11 -3.74
C ALA A 142 -33.73 0.72 -3.18
N ASN A 143 -33.75 1.15 -1.90
CA ASN A 143 -34.91 1.81 -1.28
C ASN A 143 -34.54 2.81 -0.16
N SER A 144 -35.49 3.67 0.21
CA SER A 144 -35.32 4.73 1.21
C SER A 144 -35.09 4.22 2.64
N LYS A 145 -35.52 2.99 2.96
CA LYS A 145 -35.25 2.35 4.27
C LYS A 145 -33.79 1.87 4.37
N ALA A 146 -33.24 1.32 3.29
CA ALA A 146 -31.85 0.89 3.20
C ALA A 146 -30.91 2.10 3.32
N ARG A 147 -31.27 3.23 2.69
CA ARG A 147 -30.53 4.50 2.82
C ARG A 147 -30.44 4.96 4.28
N LYS A 148 -31.57 4.98 5.01
CA LYS A 148 -31.59 5.35 6.45
C LYS A 148 -30.79 4.39 7.34
N MET A 149 -30.81 3.09 7.02
CA MET A 149 -30.05 2.08 7.75
C MET A 149 -28.54 2.24 7.53
N ILE A 150 -28.11 2.52 6.30
CA ILE A 150 -26.71 2.81 5.95
C ILE A 150 -26.24 4.11 6.61
N GLU A 151 -27.06 5.17 6.59
CA GLU A 151 -26.76 6.43 7.26
C GLU A 151 -26.56 6.24 8.77
N MET A 152 -27.37 5.40 9.44
CA MET A 152 -27.15 5.05 10.85
C MET A 152 -25.86 4.27 11.06
N ILE A 153 -25.53 3.30 10.19
CA ILE A 153 -24.29 2.51 10.27
C ILE A 153 -23.07 3.42 10.10
N MET A 154 -23.08 4.31 9.10
CA MET A 154 -22.00 5.26 8.85
C MET A 154 -21.84 6.27 10.00
N LYS A 155 -22.96 6.79 10.55
CA LYS A 155 -22.93 7.69 11.72
C LYS A 155 -22.36 6.99 12.96
N ASN A 156 -22.69 5.72 13.16
CA ASN A 156 -22.15 4.92 14.26
C ASN A 156 -20.68 4.52 14.06
N LYS A 157 -20.21 4.40 12.81
CA LYS A 157 -18.78 4.20 12.51
C LYS A 157 -17.96 5.47 12.72
N LYS A 158 -18.46 6.65 12.32
CA LYS A 158 -17.79 7.95 12.54
C LYS A 158 -17.56 8.26 14.02
N ASN A 159 -18.44 7.77 14.90
CA ASN A 159 -18.36 7.98 16.34
C ASN A 159 -17.53 6.93 17.09
N LYS A 160 -17.02 5.89 16.41
CA LYS A 160 -16.09 4.96 17.06
C LYS A 160 -14.70 5.58 17.05
N PRO A 161 -13.99 5.62 18.19
CA PRO A 161 -12.59 6.00 18.17
C PRO A 161 -11.85 5.09 17.19
N PRO A 162 -10.93 5.64 16.36
CA PRO A 162 -10.16 4.81 15.45
C PRO A 162 -9.47 3.71 16.29
N PRO A 163 -9.49 2.45 15.82
CA PRO A 163 -8.81 1.38 16.53
C PRO A 163 -7.35 1.81 16.73
N LYS A 164 -6.87 1.79 17.99
CA LYS A 164 -5.47 2.10 18.27
C LYS A 164 -4.60 1.18 17.42
N GLU A 165 -3.68 1.78 16.69
CA GLU A 165 -2.69 1.05 15.91
C GLU A 165 -1.89 0.16 16.86
N LYS A 166 -1.93 -1.15 16.62
CA LYS A 166 -1.36 -2.13 17.55
C LYS A 166 0.12 -2.40 17.27
N MET A 167 0.56 -2.18 16.04
CA MET A 167 1.90 -2.49 15.55
C MET A 167 2.28 -1.46 14.50
N ASP A 168 3.47 -0.88 14.60
CA ASP A 168 4.08 -0.02 13.59
C ASP A 168 5.21 -0.77 12.85
N LEU A 169 5.72 -0.17 11.77
CA LEU A 169 6.79 -0.77 10.97
C LEU A 169 8.05 -1.06 11.82
N PHE A 170 8.38 -0.18 12.77
CA PHE A 170 9.51 -0.37 13.68
C PHE A 170 9.36 -1.64 14.52
N SER A 171 8.18 -1.84 15.14
CA SER A 171 7.88 -3.01 15.95
C SER A 171 7.89 -4.29 15.12
N ILE A 172 7.42 -4.23 13.86
CA ILE A 172 7.44 -5.37 12.93
C ILE A 172 8.87 -5.75 12.56
N VAL A 173 9.68 -4.79 12.11
CA VAL A 173 11.08 -5.03 11.73
C VAL A 173 11.88 -5.54 12.91
N SER A 174 11.73 -4.92 14.09
CA SER A 174 12.35 -5.37 15.33
C SER A 174 11.92 -6.80 15.68
N GLY A 175 10.62 -7.10 15.61
CA GLY A 175 10.10 -8.44 15.87
C GLY A 175 10.69 -9.49 14.93
N LEU A 176 10.80 -9.20 13.63
CA LEU A 176 11.39 -10.11 12.66
C LEU A 176 12.90 -10.29 12.83
N ILE A 177 13.63 -9.25 13.26
CA ILE A 177 15.07 -9.34 13.53
C ILE A 177 15.38 -10.30 14.69
N TRP A 178 14.58 -10.21 15.75
CA TRP A 178 14.82 -11.01 16.97
C TRP A 178 14.19 -12.40 16.94
N LYS A 179 13.25 -12.61 16.01
CA LYS A 179 12.63 -13.91 15.79
C LYS A 179 13.60 -14.85 15.08
N ASP A 180 13.67 -16.09 15.55
CA ASP A 180 14.41 -17.14 14.85
C ASP A 180 13.65 -17.55 13.57
N ASN A 181 13.95 -16.85 12.48
CA ASN A 181 13.38 -17.08 11.15
C ASN A 181 14.46 -17.43 10.10
N GLY A 182 15.70 -17.67 10.55
CA GLY A 182 16.84 -17.99 9.69
C GLY A 182 17.32 -16.84 8.78
N GLN A 183 16.82 -15.61 8.99
CA GLN A 183 17.27 -14.43 8.24
C GLN A 183 18.30 -13.64 9.06
N SER A 184 19.32 -13.10 8.39
CA SER A 184 20.21 -12.13 9.02
C SER A 184 19.55 -10.75 9.07
N ILE A 185 20.03 -9.89 9.97
CA ILE A 185 19.62 -8.48 10.04
C ILE A 185 19.81 -7.81 8.67
N ASP A 186 20.96 -8.02 8.02
CA ASP A 186 21.23 -7.46 6.69
C ASP A 186 20.19 -7.91 5.67
N SER A 187 19.82 -9.19 5.67
CA SER A 187 18.81 -9.71 4.75
C SER A 187 17.44 -9.06 4.99
N ILE A 188 17.06 -8.80 6.25
CA ILE A 188 15.80 -8.13 6.58
C ILE A 188 15.83 -6.66 6.16
N LEU A 189 16.96 -5.97 6.37
CA LEU A 189 17.11 -4.57 5.97
C LEU A 189 17.10 -4.39 4.44
N ASP A 190 17.55 -5.40 3.69
CA ASP A 190 17.55 -5.38 2.22
C ASP A 190 16.17 -5.73 1.60
N MET A 191 15.20 -6.14 2.42
CA MET A 191 13.82 -6.37 1.98
C MET A 191 13.05 -5.05 1.80
N ASN A 192 12.04 -5.05 0.95
CA ASN A 192 11.06 -3.96 0.87
C ASN A 192 9.90 -4.16 1.86
N ILE A 193 9.10 -3.11 2.09
CA ILE A 193 7.96 -3.14 3.04
C ILE A 193 6.99 -4.30 2.74
N PHE A 194 6.67 -4.56 1.47
CA PHE A 194 5.79 -5.67 1.10
C PHE A 194 6.32 -7.03 1.58
N GLN A 195 7.62 -7.29 1.39
CA GLN A 195 8.26 -8.51 1.86
C GLN A 195 8.25 -8.61 3.39
N ILE A 196 8.44 -7.50 4.11
CA ILE A 196 8.38 -7.45 5.58
C ILE A 196 6.99 -7.86 6.09
N TYR A 197 5.93 -7.26 5.57
CA TYR A 197 4.55 -7.63 5.96
C TYR A 197 4.20 -9.06 5.56
N ASN A 198 4.60 -9.48 4.35
CA ASN A 198 4.40 -10.86 3.90
C ASN A 198 5.13 -11.87 4.81
N GLY A 199 6.37 -11.56 5.21
CA GLY A 199 7.19 -12.36 6.11
C GLY A 199 6.55 -12.46 7.50
N LEU A 200 6.10 -11.35 8.06
CA LEU A 200 5.35 -11.33 9.33
C LEU A 200 4.13 -12.25 9.26
N HIS A 201 3.22 -12.01 8.30
CA HIS A 201 1.99 -12.79 8.17
C HIS A 201 2.24 -14.28 7.94
N THR A 202 3.24 -14.62 7.14
CA THR A 202 3.61 -16.02 6.88
C THR A 202 4.16 -16.67 8.14
N THR A 203 5.02 -15.97 8.88
CA THR A 203 5.60 -16.52 10.11
C THR A 203 4.56 -16.69 11.21
N ASP A 204 3.65 -15.72 11.36
CA ASP A 204 2.53 -15.83 12.29
C ASP A 204 1.62 -17.02 11.95
N LYS A 205 1.34 -17.27 10.67
CA LYS A 205 0.59 -18.46 10.24
C LYS A 205 1.33 -19.75 10.64
N ILE A 206 2.63 -19.84 10.37
CA ILE A 206 3.45 -21.02 10.69
C ILE A 206 3.41 -21.31 12.20
N GLU A 207 3.60 -20.29 13.04
CA GLU A 207 3.57 -20.45 14.49
C GLU A 207 2.19 -20.84 15.00
N ASN A 208 1.13 -20.17 14.52
CA ASN A 208 -0.24 -20.49 14.92
C ASN A 208 -0.58 -21.95 14.60
N ILE A 209 -0.15 -22.46 13.44
CA ILE A 209 -0.30 -23.88 13.09
C ILE A 209 0.49 -24.75 14.06
N SER A 210 1.77 -24.45 14.28
CA SER A 210 2.64 -25.23 15.18
C SER A 210 2.08 -25.32 16.60
N HIS A 211 1.61 -24.19 17.16
CA HIS A 211 0.95 -24.14 18.45
C HIS A 211 -0.37 -24.90 18.47
N THR A 212 -1.19 -24.77 17.43
CA THR A 212 -2.48 -25.49 17.32
C THR A 212 -2.26 -27.00 17.27
N VAL A 213 -1.29 -27.46 16.48
CA VAL A 213 -0.94 -28.88 16.36
C VAL A 213 -0.39 -29.41 17.68
N THR A 214 0.48 -28.65 18.35
CA THR A 214 1.02 -29.02 19.67
C THR A 214 -0.09 -29.13 20.72
N ALA A 215 -1.00 -28.16 20.76
CA ALA A 215 -2.14 -28.15 21.67
C ALA A 215 -3.12 -29.31 21.40
N LEU A 216 -3.33 -29.64 20.13
CA LEU A 216 -4.10 -30.82 19.72
C LEU A 216 -3.46 -32.11 20.26
N TYR A 217 -2.15 -32.29 20.10
CA TYR A 217 -1.44 -33.46 20.62
C TYR A 217 -1.41 -33.52 22.15
N ALA A 218 -1.35 -32.36 22.81
CA ALA A 218 -1.43 -32.25 24.27
C ALA A 218 -2.85 -32.50 24.81
N GLY A 219 -3.87 -32.65 23.95
CA GLY A 219 -5.25 -32.88 24.33
C GLY A 219 -5.96 -31.65 24.91
N THR A 220 -5.38 -30.45 24.75
CA THR A 220 -5.95 -29.20 25.28
C THR A 220 -7.00 -28.59 24.37
N ILE A 221 -7.06 -29.00 23.10
CA ILE A 221 -8.05 -28.53 22.11
C ILE A 221 -8.71 -29.72 21.41
N ASP A 222 -10.03 -29.64 21.20
CA ASP A 222 -10.81 -30.65 20.49
C ASP A 222 -10.60 -30.55 18.97
N GLY A 223 -9.87 -31.51 18.41
CA GLY A 223 -9.57 -31.59 16.97
C GLY A 223 -10.80 -31.69 16.08
N LYS A 224 -11.97 -32.13 16.59
CA LYS A 224 -13.21 -32.18 15.80
C LYS A 224 -13.75 -30.79 15.45
N LYS A 225 -13.29 -29.75 16.15
CA LYS A 225 -13.70 -28.35 15.92
C LYS A 225 -12.73 -27.58 15.03
N ILE A 226 -11.57 -28.16 14.67
CA ILE A 226 -10.53 -27.50 13.87
C ILE A 226 -10.49 -28.10 12.47
N LYS A 227 -10.63 -27.26 11.44
CA LYS A 227 -10.39 -27.66 10.05
C LYS A 227 -8.92 -27.45 9.70
N LEU A 228 -8.10 -28.48 9.91
CA LEU A 228 -6.65 -28.42 9.64
C LEU A 228 -6.32 -28.10 8.17
N SER A 229 -7.18 -28.49 7.22
CA SER A 229 -7.06 -28.14 5.80
C SER A 229 -7.06 -26.63 5.55
N ASP A 230 -7.80 -25.89 6.37
CA ASP A 230 -8.00 -24.45 6.19
C ASP A 230 -6.86 -23.66 6.85
N MET A 231 -6.05 -24.33 7.68
CA MET A 231 -4.93 -23.75 8.41
C MET A 231 -3.59 -23.85 7.68
N HIS A 232 -3.50 -24.32 6.43
CA HIS A 232 -2.20 -24.46 5.77
C HIS A 232 -1.49 -23.11 5.57
N TRP A 233 -0.19 -23.02 5.92
CA TRP A 233 0.58 -21.77 5.92
C TRP A 233 0.69 -21.12 4.52
N ALA A 234 0.66 -21.93 3.47
CA ALA A 234 0.65 -21.46 2.08
C ALA A 234 -0.75 -21.07 1.54
N ASN A 235 -1.81 -21.14 2.36
CA ASN A 235 -3.14 -20.71 1.93
C ASN A 235 -3.11 -19.20 1.58
N LYS A 236 -3.85 -18.86 0.51
CA LYS A 236 -3.95 -17.49 -0.01
C LYS A 236 -4.22 -16.50 1.13
N MET A 237 -3.49 -15.38 1.13
CA MET A 237 -3.80 -14.28 2.04
C MET A 237 -5.07 -13.58 1.53
N GLU A 238 -6.10 -13.54 2.38
CA GLU A 238 -7.33 -12.77 2.15
C GLU A 238 -7.10 -11.27 2.33
#